data_AF-A0A9E1KTR6-F1
#
_entry.id   AF-A0A9E1KTR6-F1
#
_cell.length_a   1.000
_cell.length_b   1.000
_cell.length_c   1.000
_cell.angle_alpha   90.00
_cell.angle_beta   90.00
_cell.angle_gamma   90.00
#
_symmetry.space_group_name_H-M   'P 1'
#
loop_
_entity.id
_entity.type
_entity.pdbx_description
1 polymer ?
#
loop_
_entity_poly.entity_id
_entity_poly.type
_entity_poly.pdbx_seq_one_letter_code
_entity_poly.pdbx_strand_id
1 'polypeptide(L)'
;MLEKAIIGSRYLAMLTVIITLLCSAILFLYTSTAAVLILFETITAFHPEAKAIHNLSIDMLKFVDLFFIAMGLQIIATGTYKLFINEKIALPKVLDIGSFTELKQSLVKIASIVLLILFLELAVKLIPSRELLEYGIAIAIVIVAFSFGKQN
;
A
#
# COMPACT_ATOMS: atom_id res chain seq x y z
N MET A 1 20.39 -33.18 3.13
CA MET A 1 20.92 -31.83 3.45
C MET A 1 20.12 -30.71 2.77
N LEU A 2 19.56 -30.89 1.57
CA LEU A 2 18.57 -29.95 0.99
C LEU A 2 17.27 -29.84 1.80
N GLU A 3 16.78 -30.93 2.40
CA GLU A 3 15.56 -30.89 3.23
C GLU A 3 15.67 -29.94 4.42
N LYS A 4 16.85 -29.81 5.05
CA LYS A 4 17.05 -28.83 6.13
C LYS A 4 17.07 -27.38 5.62
N ALA A 5 17.50 -27.14 4.38
CA ALA A 5 17.41 -25.82 3.74
C ALA A 5 15.94 -25.45 3.39
N ILE A 6 15.13 -26.43 3.00
CA ILE A 6 13.69 -26.26 2.73
C ILE A 6 12.88 -26.13 4.03
N ILE A 7 13.25 -26.86 5.09
CA ILE A 7 12.67 -26.66 6.44
C ILE A 7 13.06 -25.29 7.01
N GLY A 8 14.25 -24.77 6.65
CA GLY A 8 14.67 -23.39 6.92
C GLY A 8 13.82 -22.33 6.22
N SER A 9 13.22 -22.65 5.05
CA SER A 9 12.29 -21.75 4.34
C SER A 9 11.05 -21.42 5.19
N ARG A 10 10.54 -22.36 6.00
CA ARG A 10 9.38 -22.10 6.87
C ARG A 10 9.72 -21.15 8.02
N TYR A 11 10.91 -21.27 8.61
CA TYR A 11 11.36 -20.37 9.68
C TYR A 11 11.65 -18.95 9.15
N LEU A 12 12.28 -18.82 7.98
CA LEU A 12 12.50 -17.53 7.33
C LEU A 12 11.17 -16.87 6.89
N ALA A 13 10.22 -17.67 6.38
CA ALA A 13 8.89 -17.18 6.06
C ALA A 13 8.16 -16.70 7.32
N MET A 14 8.25 -17.43 8.43
CA MET A 14 7.64 -17.01 9.70
C MET A 14 8.23 -15.69 10.22
N LEU A 15 9.55 -15.53 10.17
CA LEU A 15 10.22 -14.27 10.51
C LEU A 15 9.70 -13.12 9.62
N THR A 16 9.62 -13.35 8.30
CA THR A 16 9.11 -12.38 7.33
C THR A 16 7.68 -11.96 7.65
N VAL A 17 6.81 -12.93 7.96
CA VAL A 17 5.41 -12.68 8.33
C VAL A 17 5.35 -11.82 9.59
N ILE A 18 6.11 -12.16 10.63
CA ILE A 18 6.09 -11.42 11.91
C ILE A 18 6.55 -9.98 11.70
N ILE A 19 7.69 -9.77 11.04
CA ILE A 19 8.23 -8.42 10.80
C ILE A 19 7.27 -7.59 9.95
N THR A 20 6.79 -8.16 8.84
CA THR A 20 5.91 -7.45 7.91
C THR A 20 4.57 -7.10 8.55
N LEU A 21 4.03 -8.00 9.40
CA LEU A 21 2.79 -7.75 10.15
C LEU A 21 2.98 -6.68 11.23
N LEU A 22 4.13 -6.66 11.91
CA LEU A 22 4.46 -5.58 12.85
C LEU A 22 4.61 -4.24 12.14
N CYS A 23 5.32 -4.18 11.01
CA CYS A 23 5.44 -2.96 10.21
C CYS A 23 4.08 -2.44 9.74
N SER A 24 3.24 -3.34 9.21
CA SER A 24 1.85 -3.05 8.83
C SER A 24 1.06 -2.46 10.01
N ALA A 25 1.10 -3.12 11.18
CA ALA A 25 0.39 -2.69 12.37
C ALA A 25 0.84 -1.31 12.86
N ILE A 26 2.16 -1.04 12.88
CA ILE A 26 2.71 0.26 13.26
C ILE A 26 2.24 1.35 12.30
N LEU A 27 2.29 1.09 10.98
CA LEU A 27 1.80 2.06 9.99
C LEU A 27 0.31 2.33 10.15
N PHE A 28 -0.52 1.30 10.37
CA PHE A 28 -1.95 1.50 10.63
C PHE A 28 -2.20 2.36 11.87
N LEU A 29 -1.53 2.05 12.97
CA LEU A 29 -1.70 2.79 14.23
C LEU A 29 -1.23 4.24 14.07
N TYR A 30 -0.01 4.44 13.57
CA TYR A 30 0.56 5.78 13.40
C TYR A 30 -0.29 6.65 12.46
N THR A 31 -0.65 6.11 11.29
CA THR A 31 -1.47 6.82 10.29
C THR A 31 -2.86 7.15 10.85
N SER A 32 -3.48 6.20 11.56
CA SER A 32 -4.78 6.41 12.20
C SER A 32 -4.72 7.51 13.27
N THR A 33 -3.72 7.46 14.16
CA THR A 33 -3.55 8.48 15.19
C THR A 33 -3.30 9.86 14.60
N ALA A 34 -2.46 9.97 13.56
CA ALA A 34 -2.17 11.22 12.89
C ALA A 34 -3.41 11.77 12.18
N ALA A 35 -4.17 10.91 11.51
CA ALA A 35 -5.42 11.30 10.84
C ALA A 35 -6.45 11.84 11.84
N VAL A 36 -6.63 11.16 12.97
CA VAL A 36 -7.57 11.60 14.02
C VAL A 36 -7.17 12.96 14.59
N LEU A 37 -5.88 13.17 14.89
CA LEU A 37 -5.38 14.46 15.40
C LEU A 37 -5.67 15.61 14.43
N ILE A 38 -5.34 15.46 13.14
CA ILE A 38 -5.60 16.49 12.12
C ILE A 38 -7.10 16.77 11.96
N LEU A 39 -7.94 15.73 12.02
CA LEU A 39 -9.40 15.90 11.98
C LEU A 39 -9.92 16.72 13.17
N PHE A 40 -9.44 16.42 14.39
CA PHE A 40 -9.80 17.18 15.58
C PHE A 40 -9.34 18.65 15.50
N GLU A 41 -8.11 18.91 15.07
CA GLU A 41 -7.59 20.27 14.87
C GLU A 41 -8.41 21.05 13.85
N THR A 42 -8.76 20.41 12.73
CA THR A 42 -9.56 21.02 11.67
C THR A 42 -10.97 21.41 12.14
N ILE A 43 -11.63 20.54 12.91
CA ILE A 43 -12.98 20.78 13.43
C ILE A 43 -12.96 21.90 14.48
N THR A 44 -11.94 21.92 15.35
CA THR A 44 -11.86 22.89 16.46
C THR A 44 -11.36 24.27 16.02
N ALA A 45 -10.49 24.36 15.02
CA ALA A 45 -9.95 25.62 14.52
C ALA A 45 -10.89 26.35 13.55
N PHE A 46 -11.91 25.68 13.01
CA PHE A 46 -12.95 26.18 12.09
C PHE A 46 -12.65 27.51 11.37
N HIS A 47 -11.63 27.52 10.51
CA HIS A 47 -11.30 28.63 9.62
C HIS A 47 -11.55 28.20 8.15
N PRO A 48 -12.69 28.58 7.54
CA PRO A 48 -13.02 28.23 6.16
C PRO A 48 -12.24 29.10 5.16
N GLU A 49 -10.92 29.09 5.24
CA GLU A 49 -10.06 29.67 4.21
C GLU A 49 -9.81 28.63 3.11
N ALA A 50 -9.90 29.05 1.85
CA ALA A 50 -9.68 28.17 0.69
C ALA A 50 -8.29 27.48 0.73
N LYS A 51 -7.28 28.15 1.29
CA LYS A 51 -5.93 27.63 1.45
C LYS A 51 -5.84 26.52 2.51
N ALA A 52 -6.63 26.62 3.59
CA ALA A 52 -6.70 25.59 4.64
C ALA A 52 -7.37 24.31 4.11
N ILE A 53 -8.46 24.44 3.34
CA ILE A 53 -9.15 23.31 2.72
C ILE A 53 -8.25 22.59 1.70
N HIS A 54 -7.46 23.35 0.94
CA HIS A 54 -6.50 22.79 0.00
C HIS A 54 -5.42 21.94 0.70
N ASN A 55 -4.80 22.48 1.74
CA ASN A 55 -3.78 21.77 2.52
C ASN A 55 -4.35 20.52 3.19
N LEU A 56 -5.55 20.62 3.77
CA LEU A 56 -6.25 19.48 4.35
C LEU A 56 -6.47 18.35 3.33
N SER A 57 -6.85 18.70 2.10
CA SER A 57 -7.08 17.71 1.04
C SER A 57 -5.79 16.95 0.69
N ILE A 58 -4.65 17.65 0.65
CA ILE A 58 -3.34 17.04 0.42
C ILE A 58 -2.98 16.10 1.58
N ASP A 59 -3.17 16.53 2.83
CA ASP A 59 -2.82 15.71 3.99
C ASP A 59 -3.72 14.47 4.13
N MET A 60 -5.01 14.58 3.79
CA MET A 60 -5.90 13.42 3.71
C MET A 60 -5.41 12.41 2.66
N LEU A 61 -4.93 12.89 1.51
CA LEU A 61 -4.44 12.03 0.44
C LEU A 61 -3.17 11.27 0.85
N LYS A 62 -2.27 11.91 1.61
CA LYS A 62 -1.09 11.23 2.20
C LYS A 62 -1.47 10.13 3.17
N PHE A 63 -2.51 10.33 3.99
CA PHE A 63 -2.98 9.28 4.89
C PHE A 63 -3.56 8.10 4.11
N VAL A 64 -4.30 8.38 3.04
CA VAL A 64 -4.81 7.32 2.16
C VAL A 64 -3.66 6.49 1.58
N ASP A 65 -2.59 7.13 1.10
CA ASP A 65 -1.40 6.43 0.60
C ASP A 65 -0.75 5.53 1.66
N LEU A 66 -0.50 6.06 2.86
CA LEU A 66 0.08 5.30 3.97
C LEU A 66 -0.79 4.10 4.38
N PHE A 67 -2.12 4.22 4.34
CA PHE A 67 -3.02 3.10 4.56
C PHE A 67 -2.91 2.03 3.46
N PHE A 68 -2.72 2.42 2.19
CA PHE A 68 -2.49 1.46 1.11
C PHE A 68 -1.17 0.72 1.26
N ILE A 69 -0.11 1.40 1.69
CA ILE A 69 1.18 0.76 2.00
C ILE A 69 1.01 -0.25 3.15
N ALA A 70 0.33 0.14 4.24
CA ALA A 70 0.04 -0.76 5.37
C ALA A 70 -0.77 -1.98 4.94
N MET A 71 -1.84 -1.78 4.14
CA MET A 71 -2.62 -2.88 3.55
C MET A 71 -1.77 -3.79 2.65
N GLY A 72 -0.87 -3.22 1.84
CA GLY A 72 0.06 -3.98 1.02
C GLY A 72 0.95 -4.90 1.84
N LEU A 73 1.55 -4.37 2.93
CA LEU A 73 2.34 -5.17 3.87
C LEU A 73 1.49 -6.27 4.52
N GLN A 74 0.25 -5.96 4.93
CA GLN A 74 -0.66 -6.96 5.48
C GLN A 74 -0.91 -8.11 4.49
N ILE A 75 -1.14 -7.79 3.21
CA ILE A 75 -1.37 -8.77 2.16
C ILE A 75 -0.12 -9.64 1.92
N ILE A 76 1.08 -9.05 1.92
CA ILE A 76 2.34 -9.79 1.85
C ILE A 76 2.47 -10.76 3.02
N ALA A 77 2.20 -10.29 4.25
CA ALA A 77 2.28 -11.11 5.45
C ALA A 77 1.29 -12.28 5.39
N THR A 78 0.02 -12.03 5.07
CA THR A 78 -1.01 -13.06 4.99
C THR A 78 -0.76 -14.05 3.84
N GLY A 79 -0.34 -13.57 2.66
CA GLY A 79 -0.01 -14.43 1.52
C GLY A 79 1.22 -15.31 1.78
N THR A 80 2.27 -14.75 2.37
CA THR A 80 3.46 -15.50 2.78
C THR A 80 3.11 -16.55 3.84
N TYR A 81 2.27 -16.18 4.82
CA TYR A 81 1.79 -17.13 5.83
C TYR A 81 1.03 -18.30 5.20
N LYS A 82 0.11 -18.01 4.28
CA LYS A 82 -0.68 -19.04 3.62
C LYS A 82 0.19 -19.97 2.75
N LEU A 83 1.11 -19.41 1.96
CA LEU A 83 1.94 -20.17 1.02
C LEU A 83 2.99 -21.05 1.70
N PHE A 84 3.56 -20.60 2.83
CA PHE A 84 4.66 -21.34 3.48
C PHE A 84 4.25 -22.08 4.75
N ILE A 85 3.20 -21.65 5.44
CA ILE A 85 2.83 -22.16 6.77
C ILE A 85 1.56 -23.01 6.68
N ASN A 86 0.42 -22.41 6.32
CA ASN A 86 -0.87 -23.10 6.33
C ASN A 86 -1.77 -22.71 5.14
N GLU A 87 -1.81 -23.58 4.15
CA GLU A 87 -2.61 -23.39 2.93
C GLU A 87 -4.13 -23.50 3.19
N LYS A 88 -4.55 -24.24 4.23
CA LYS A 88 -5.96 -24.58 4.52
C LYS A 88 -6.69 -23.55 5.39
N ILE A 89 -6.06 -22.42 5.70
CA ILE A 89 -6.72 -21.37 6.48
C ILE A 89 -7.85 -20.75 5.64
N ALA A 90 -9.06 -20.73 6.21
CA ALA A 90 -10.23 -20.12 5.57
C ALA A 90 -10.10 -18.60 5.66
N LEU A 91 -9.64 -17.98 4.57
CA LEU A 91 -9.55 -16.53 4.43
C LEU A 91 -10.74 -16.00 3.61
N PRO A 92 -11.16 -14.75 3.84
CA PRO A 92 -12.09 -14.08 2.93
C PRO A 92 -11.53 -14.09 1.51
N LYS A 93 -12.37 -14.19 0.48
CA LYS A 93 -11.95 -14.23 -0.94
C LYS A 93 -10.97 -13.14 -1.36
N VAL A 94 -10.97 -11.99 -0.69
CA VAL A 94 -10.07 -10.86 -0.95
C VAL A 94 -8.63 -11.13 -0.46
N LEU A 95 -8.46 -11.98 0.55
CA LEU A 95 -7.17 -12.38 1.15
C LEU A 95 -6.77 -13.82 0.79
N ASP A 96 -7.61 -14.51 0.01
CA ASP A 96 -7.41 -15.88 -0.41
C ASP A 96 -6.42 -15.95 -1.58
N ILE A 97 -5.13 -15.98 -1.24
CA ILE A 97 -4.03 -16.02 -2.19
C ILE A 97 -3.51 -17.46 -2.27
N GLY A 98 -3.78 -18.12 -3.39
CA GLY A 98 -3.45 -19.53 -3.61
C GLY A 98 -2.05 -19.76 -4.17
N SER A 99 -1.40 -18.73 -4.71
CA SER A 99 -0.08 -18.85 -5.36
C SER A 99 0.81 -17.62 -5.17
N PHE A 100 2.13 -17.80 -5.33
CA PHE A 100 3.09 -16.67 -5.36
C PHE A 100 2.76 -15.67 -6.48
N THR A 101 2.25 -16.17 -7.61
CA THR A 101 1.83 -15.33 -8.75
C THR A 101 0.67 -14.42 -8.36
N GLU A 102 -0.34 -14.95 -7.65
CA GLU A 102 -1.46 -14.16 -7.14
C GLU A 102 -1.03 -13.15 -6.07
N LEU A 103 -0.06 -13.51 -5.23
CA LEU A 103 0.51 -12.59 -4.25
C LEU A 103 1.16 -11.39 -4.94
N LYS A 104 2.01 -11.66 -5.93
CA LYS A 104 2.67 -10.64 -6.75
C LYS A 104 1.64 -9.77 -7.47
N GLN A 105 0.61 -10.37 -8.08
CA GLN A 105 -0.43 -9.62 -8.78
C GLN A 105 -1.22 -8.71 -7.83
N SER A 106 -1.53 -9.17 -6.62
CA SER A 106 -2.22 -8.36 -5.61
C SER A 106 -1.35 -7.17 -5.16
N LEU A 107 -0.05 -7.39 -4.99
CA LEU A 107 0.90 -6.33 -4.66
C LEU A 107 1.01 -5.29 -5.79
N VAL A 108 1.12 -5.73 -7.04
CA VAL A 108 1.18 -4.83 -8.21
C VAL A 108 -0.08 -3.98 -8.31
N LYS A 109 -1.27 -4.54 -8.05
CA LYS A 109 -2.52 -3.78 -8.03
C LYS A 109 -2.49 -2.67 -6.98
N ILE A 110 -2.05 -2.97 -5.76
CA ILE A 110 -1.96 -1.98 -4.68
C ILE A 110 -0.92 -0.92 -5.00
N ALA A 111 0.27 -1.31 -5.47
CA ALA A 111 1.31 -0.39 -5.88
C ALA A 111 0.83 0.54 -7.02
N SER A 112 0.02 0.03 -7.94
CA SER A 112 -0.58 0.85 -9.01
C SER A 112 -1.56 1.89 -8.44
N ILE A 113 -2.33 1.54 -7.42
CA ILE A 113 -3.24 2.47 -6.72
C ILE A 113 -2.44 3.54 -5.97
N VAL A 114 -1.38 3.15 -5.26
CA VAL A 114 -0.45 4.07 -4.57
C VAL A 114 0.16 5.08 -5.54
N LEU A 115 0.68 4.61 -6.69
CA LEU A 115 1.21 5.49 -7.73
C LEU A 115 0.17 6.47 -8.27
N LEU A 116 -1.08 6.02 -8.43
CA LEU A 116 -2.17 6.89 -8.86
C LEU A 116 -2.47 7.97 -7.81
N ILE A 117 -2.53 7.59 -6.53
CA ILE A 117 -2.76 8.53 -5.41
C ILE A 117 -1.65 9.56 -5.34
N LEU A 118 -0.38 9.15 -5.49
CA LEU A 118 0.77 10.05 -5.52
C LEU A 118 0.68 11.05 -6.68
N PHE A 119 0.23 10.60 -7.86
CA PHE A 119 -0.05 11.50 -8.98
C PHE A 119 -1.15 12.51 -8.63
N LEU A 120 -2.26 12.07 -8.01
CA LEU A 120 -3.32 12.98 -7.57
C LEU A 120 -2.79 13.99 -6.54
N GLU A 121 -1.89 13.58 -5.64
CA GLU A 121 -1.29 14.48 -4.63
C GLU A 121 -0.47 15.58 -5.30
N LEU A 122 0.37 15.21 -6.26
CA LEU A 122 1.12 16.16 -7.07
C LEU A 122 0.22 17.06 -7.90
N ALA A 123 -0.84 16.50 -8.50
CA ALA A 123 -1.78 17.25 -9.32
C ALA A 123 -2.58 18.29 -8.52
N VAL A 124 -2.90 18.00 -7.26
CA VAL A 124 -3.51 18.97 -6.35
C VAL A 124 -2.47 20.00 -5.92
N LYS A 125 -1.25 19.59 -5.57
CA LYS A 125 -0.21 20.48 -5.03
C LYS A 125 0.38 21.46 -6.05
N LEU A 126 0.48 21.07 -7.31
CA LEU A 126 1.14 21.84 -8.37
C LEU A 126 0.11 22.56 -9.25
N ILE A 127 0.37 23.83 -9.55
CA ILE A 127 -0.29 24.54 -10.66
C ILE A 127 0.08 23.79 -11.95
N PRO A 128 -0.82 23.64 -12.94
CA PRO A 128 -0.54 22.94 -14.19
C PRO A 128 0.79 23.39 -14.80
N SER A 129 1.78 22.50 -14.70
CA SER A 129 3.17 22.72 -15.09
C SER A 129 3.66 21.55 -15.94
N ARG A 130 4.73 21.78 -16.70
CA ARG A 130 5.35 20.73 -17.52
C ARG A 130 5.83 19.54 -16.68
N GLU A 131 6.22 19.79 -15.43
CA GLU A 131 6.66 18.76 -14.48
C GLU A 131 5.53 17.78 -14.13
N LEU A 132 4.29 18.26 -13.97
CA LEU A 132 3.14 17.39 -13.70
C LEU A 132 2.89 16.41 -14.87
N LEU A 133 3.06 16.88 -16.10
CA LEU A 133 2.91 16.06 -17.30
C LEU A 133 4.03 15.01 -17.40
N GLU A 134 5.27 15.37 -17.07
CA GLU A 134 6.40 14.44 -17.04
C GLU A 134 6.21 13.34 -15.97
N TYR A 135 5.77 13.71 -14.76
CA TYR A 135 5.42 12.74 -13.72
C TYR A 135 4.26 11.83 -14.13
N GLY A 136 3.21 12.39 -14.72
CA GLY A 136 2.06 11.63 -15.20
C GLY A 136 2.43 10.60 -16.27
N ILE A 137 3.30 10.97 -17.21
CA ILE A 137 3.80 10.06 -18.25
C ILE A 137 4.66 8.96 -17.63
N ALA A 138 5.57 9.29 -16.70
CA ALA A 138 6.40 8.30 -16.04
C ALA A 138 5.56 7.24 -15.31
N ILE A 139 4.53 7.67 -14.56
CA ILE A 139 3.62 6.76 -13.84
C ILE A 139 2.80 5.92 -14.82
N ALA A 140 2.30 6.52 -15.90
CA ALA A 140 1.54 5.79 -16.93
C ALA A 140 2.37 4.67 -17.56
N ILE A 141 3.65 4.92 -17.88
CA ILE A 141 4.56 3.92 -18.42
C ILE A 141 4.73 2.74 -17.45
N VAL A 142 4.92 3.02 -16.16
CA VAL A 142 5.07 1.99 -15.12
C VAL A 142 3.81 1.13 -15.01
N ILE A 143 2.63 1.75 -14.96
CA ILE A 143 1.34 1.03 -14.88
C ILE A 143 1.12 0.18 -16.13
N VAL A 144 1.39 0.72 -17.32
CA VAL A 144 1.28 0.01 -18.59
C VAL A 144 2.23 -1.20 -18.63
N ALA A 145 3.49 -1.04 -18.22
CA ALA A 145 4.46 -2.14 -18.18
C ALA A 145 3.98 -3.31 -17.29
N PHE A 146 3.40 -3.00 -16.12
CA PHE A 146 2.84 -4.01 -15.24
C PHE A 146 1.55 -4.63 -15.77
N SER A 147 0.70 -3.85 -16.43
CA SER A 147 -0.55 -4.34 -17.02
C SER A 147 -0.29 -5.33 -18.16
N PHE A 148 0.65 -5.02 -19.06
CA PHE A 148 1.03 -5.89 -20.17
C PHE A 148 1.85 -7.12 -19.74
N GLY A 149 2.64 -7.00 -18.65
CA GLY A 149 3.33 -8.14 -18.04
C GLY A 149 2.42 -9.25 -17.50
N LYS A 150 1.09 -9.05 -17.51
CA LYS A 150 0.07 -10.05 -17.15
C LYS A 150 -0.18 -11.10 -18.26
N GLN A 151 0.33 -10.91 -19.47
CA GLN A 151 -0.09 -11.71 -20.64
C GLN A 151 0.77 -12.94 -20.97
N ASN A 152 1.78 -13.30 -20.16
CA ASN A 152 2.57 -14.54 -20.34
C ASN A 152 2.63 -15.36 -19.06
#